data_AF-A0A371JZ01-F1
#
_entry.id   AF-A0A371JZ01-F1
#
_cell.length_a   1.000
_cell.length_b   1.000
_cell.length_c   1.000
_cell.angle_alpha   90.00
_cell.angle_beta   90.00
_cell.angle_gamma   90.00
#
_symmetry.space_group_name_H-M   'P 1'
#
loop_
_entity.id
_entity.type
_entity.pdbx_description
1 polymer ?
#
loop_
_entity_poly.entity_id
_entity_poly.type
_entity_poly.pdbx_seq_one_letter_code
_entity_poly.pdbx_strand_id
1 'polypeptide(L)'
;MNELYRLACGVIKRDESFVGFVPPTGIVATPARKISSPEVASWVQAIRDRRAVAVEYQSMEQDTPAALILSAHAVGFDGLRWHIRAWCHKRLAFRDFAIGRLVVVDDDVAAPQIDPSNDLGWETKVNLHLVPHPGLTPSQREVVMKDYNMDDGKLVLPCRQAMLFYTLRHLNLLSLEQEKDPARQHVVVDNPDQVREWLKQDRKA
;
A
#
# COMPACT_ATOMS: atom_id res chain seq x y z
N MET A 1 13.75 16.77 -7.40
CA MET A 1 12.36 16.45 -7.80
C MET A 1 11.44 16.22 -6.61
N ASN A 2 11.79 15.39 -5.62
CA ASN A 2 10.93 15.14 -4.43
C ASN A 2 10.52 16.42 -3.69
N GLU A 3 11.39 17.41 -3.62
CA GLU A 3 11.10 18.68 -2.96
C GLU A 3 10.02 19.49 -3.68
N LEU A 4 10.06 19.53 -5.02
CA LEU A 4 9.03 20.16 -5.84
C LEU A 4 7.68 19.46 -5.68
N TYR A 5 7.68 18.13 -5.55
CA TYR A 5 6.47 17.37 -5.24
C TYR A 5 5.87 17.77 -3.89
N ARG A 6 6.69 17.84 -2.83
CA ARG A 6 6.22 18.24 -1.49
C ARG A 6 5.65 19.66 -1.47
N LEU A 7 6.29 20.60 -2.17
CA LEU A 7 5.80 21.97 -2.34
C LEU A 7 4.47 22.00 -3.11
N ALA A 8 4.39 21.30 -4.24
CA ALA A 8 3.17 21.26 -5.07
C ALA A 8 1.99 20.60 -4.33
N CYS A 9 2.27 19.62 -3.46
CA CYS A 9 1.27 19.01 -2.57
C CYS A 9 0.93 19.87 -1.34
N GLY A 10 1.64 20.99 -1.09
CA GLY A 10 1.46 21.82 0.10
C GLY A 10 1.90 21.14 1.41
N VAL A 11 2.73 20.10 1.33
CA VAL A 11 3.26 19.36 2.49
C VAL A 11 4.30 20.19 3.24
N ILE A 12 5.03 21.03 2.51
CA ILE A 12 5.98 22.01 3.06
C ILE A 12 5.68 23.38 2.50
N LYS A 13 6.06 24.41 3.26
CA LYS A 13 6.01 25.79 2.80
C LYS A 13 7.28 26.16 2.03
N ARG A 14 7.24 27.31 1.33
CA ARG A 14 8.36 27.78 0.51
C ARG A 14 9.60 28.10 1.33
N ASP A 15 9.43 28.63 2.53
CA ASP A 15 10.49 28.94 3.50
C ASP A 15 11.14 27.69 4.12
N GLU A 16 10.45 26.55 4.06
CA GLU A 16 10.96 25.25 4.49
C GLU A 16 11.70 24.51 3.37
N SER A 17 11.68 25.03 2.14
CA SER A 17 12.28 24.38 0.99
C SER A 17 13.67 24.91 0.66
N PHE A 18 14.59 24.00 0.33
CA PHE A 18 15.92 24.35 -0.16
C PHE A 18 15.94 24.75 -1.65
N VAL A 19 14.82 24.64 -2.36
CA VAL A 19 14.73 24.97 -3.79
C VAL A 19 14.51 26.48 -3.97
N GLY A 20 15.57 27.19 -4.36
CA GLY A 20 15.53 28.64 -4.56
C GLY A 20 14.63 29.10 -5.72
N PHE A 21 14.54 28.29 -6.78
CA PHE A 21 13.65 28.54 -7.93
C PHE A 21 12.70 27.35 -8.12
N VAL A 22 11.39 27.61 -7.94
CA VAL A 22 10.32 26.63 -8.13
C VAL A 22 9.73 26.82 -9.54
N PRO A 23 10.03 25.95 -10.52
CA PRO A 23 9.41 26.05 -11.84
C PRO A 23 7.90 25.73 -11.76
N PRO A 24 7.09 26.14 -12.76
CA PRO A 24 5.72 25.68 -12.89
C PRO A 24 5.66 24.15 -12.81
N THR A 25 4.99 23.63 -11.78
CA THR A 25 4.98 22.22 -11.45
C THR A 25 3.54 21.72 -11.42
N GLY A 26 3.22 20.76 -12.28
CA GLY A 26 1.96 20.02 -12.24
C GLY A 26 2.17 18.69 -11.52
N ILE A 27 1.21 18.32 -10.68
CA ILE A 27 1.15 17.00 -10.04
C ILE A 27 -0.18 16.34 -10.39
N VAL A 28 -0.18 15.01 -10.46
CA VAL A 28 -1.42 14.25 -10.68
C VAL A 28 -2.35 14.47 -9.50
N ALA A 29 -3.57 14.94 -9.79
CA ALA A 29 -4.59 15.13 -8.77
C ALA A 29 -5.00 13.79 -8.18
N THR A 30 -4.85 13.65 -6.86
CA THR A 30 -5.17 12.45 -6.12
C THR A 30 -6.31 12.73 -5.14
N PRO A 31 -7.45 12.04 -5.23
CA PRO A 31 -8.52 12.21 -4.25
C PRO A 31 -8.07 11.64 -2.90
N ALA A 32 -7.77 12.54 -1.96
CA ALA A 32 -7.38 12.17 -0.61
C ALA A 32 -8.48 12.57 0.39
N ARG A 33 -8.95 11.60 1.20
CA ARG A 33 -9.74 11.93 2.39
C ARG A 33 -8.81 12.62 3.38
N LYS A 34 -9.25 13.75 3.94
CA LYS A 34 -8.58 14.34 5.12
C LYS A 34 -8.81 13.42 6.32
N ILE A 35 -7.74 12.82 6.82
CA ILE A 35 -7.72 12.09 8.09
C ILE A 35 -7.34 13.10 9.16
N SER A 36 -8.13 13.21 10.22
CA SER A 36 -7.87 14.18 11.26
C SER A 36 -6.68 13.75 12.14
N SER A 37 -5.94 14.70 12.70
CA SER A 37 -4.83 14.37 13.61
C SER A 37 -5.27 13.51 14.82
N PRO A 38 -6.44 13.73 15.44
CA PRO A 38 -6.95 12.86 16.51
C PRO A 38 -7.19 11.41 16.06
N GLU A 39 -7.73 11.21 14.85
CA GLU A 39 -7.97 9.87 14.30
C GLU A 39 -6.65 9.11 14.08
N VAL A 40 -5.64 9.78 13.53
CA VAL A 40 -4.29 9.20 13.41
C VAL A 40 -3.70 8.88 14.78
N ALA A 41 -3.79 9.81 15.74
CA ALA A 41 -3.25 9.63 17.07
C ALA A 41 -3.87 8.45 17.80
N SER A 42 -5.19 8.25 17.70
CA SER A 42 -5.90 7.11 18.29
C SER A 42 -5.36 5.77 17.77
N TRP A 43 -5.23 5.61 16.45
CA TRP A 43 -4.67 4.39 15.86
C TRP A 43 -3.21 4.16 16.24
N VAL A 44 -2.39 5.22 16.23
CA VAL A 44 -0.98 5.11 16.63
C VAL A 44 -0.85 4.71 18.10
N GLN A 45 -1.69 5.25 18.99
CA GLN A 45 -1.70 4.87 20.40
C GLN A 45 -2.17 3.43 20.60
N ALA A 46 -3.24 3.01 19.92
CA ALA A 46 -3.73 1.63 19.99
C ALA A 46 -2.66 0.62 19.54
N ILE A 47 -1.94 0.92 18.46
CA ILE A 47 -0.82 0.11 17.97
C ILE A 47 0.32 0.05 19.00
N ARG A 48 0.74 1.22 19.51
CA ARG A 48 1.83 1.32 20.49
C ARG A 48 1.53 0.56 21.77
N ASP A 49 0.31 0.71 22.28
CA ASP A 49 -0.13 0.17 23.57
C ASP A 49 -0.72 -1.25 23.44
N ARG A 50 -0.75 -1.82 22.23
CA ARG A 50 -1.35 -3.13 21.90
C ARG A 50 -2.79 -3.27 22.40
N ARG A 51 -3.57 -2.20 22.27
CA ARG A 51 -4.99 -2.17 22.64
C ARG A 51 -5.86 -2.70 21.51
N ALA A 52 -6.96 -3.35 21.89
CA ALA A 52 -8.02 -3.66 20.94
C ALA A 52 -8.98 -2.47 20.86
N VAL A 53 -9.46 -2.21 19.65
CA VAL A 53 -10.34 -1.09 19.32
C VAL A 53 -11.65 -1.66 18.79
N ALA A 54 -12.78 -1.21 19.36
CA ALA A 54 -14.09 -1.45 18.78
C ALA A 54 -14.39 -0.41 17.71
N VAL A 55 -14.81 -0.86 16.54
CA VAL A 55 -15.08 -0.02 15.38
C VAL A 55 -16.37 -0.42 14.68
N GLU A 56 -16.96 0.54 13.98
CA GLU A 56 -17.86 0.25 12.86
C GLU A 56 -17.06 0.32 11.55
N TYR A 57 -17.23 -0.70 10.71
CA TYR A 57 -16.55 -0.79 9.43
C TYR A 57 -17.54 -0.92 8.28
N GLN A 58 -17.54 0.06 7.37
CA GLN A 58 -18.31 0.01 6.13
C GLN A 58 -17.53 -0.72 5.04
N SER A 59 -17.91 -1.97 4.75
CA SER A 59 -17.35 -2.71 3.60
C SER A 59 -17.98 -2.25 2.28
N MET A 60 -17.45 -2.71 1.15
CA MET A 60 -18.09 -2.50 -0.17
C MET A 60 -19.03 -3.66 -0.55
N GLU A 61 -19.03 -4.74 0.24
CA GLU A 61 -19.81 -5.96 -0.04
C GLU A 61 -21.14 -5.98 0.73
N GLN A 62 -21.27 -5.15 1.76
CA GLN A 62 -22.42 -5.11 2.66
C GLN A 62 -23.00 -3.70 2.70
N ASP A 63 -24.32 -3.61 2.68
CA ASP A 63 -25.03 -2.32 2.71
C ASP A 63 -25.00 -1.62 4.07
N THR A 64 -24.67 -2.36 5.14
CA THR A 64 -24.62 -1.83 6.51
C THR A 64 -23.22 -1.96 7.12
N PRO A 65 -22.80 -1.01 7.97
CA PRO A 65 -21.56 -1.12 8.72
C PRO A 65 -21.56 -2.34 9.64
N ALA A 66 -20.42 -3.03 9.71
CA ALA A 66 -20.22 -4.13 10.63
C ALA A 66 -19.48 -3.66 11.88
N ALA A 67 -20.01 -3.97 13.06
CA ALA A 67 -19.27 -3.85 14.31
C ALA A 67 -18.14 -4.90 14.36
N LEU A 68 -16.91 -4.44 14.61
CA LEU A 68 -15.70 -5.26 14.70
C LEU A 68 -14.89 -4.88 15.93
N ILE A 69 -14.16 -5.85 16.47
CA ILE A 69 -13.06 -5.63 17.41
C ILE A 69 -11.76 -5.91 16.66
N LEU A 70 -10.84 -4.96 16.68
CA LEU A 70 -9.58 -5.02 15.95
C LEU A 70 -8.39 -4.85 16.91
N SER A 71 -7.39 -5.73 16.80
CA SER A 71 -6.07 -5.50 17.41
C SER A 71 -5.13 -4.98 16.32
N ALA A 72 -5.02 -3.66 16.21
CA ALA A 72 -4.19 -2.99 15.24
C ALA A 72 -2.70 -3.15 15.58
N HIS A 73 -1.86 -3.34 14.56
CA HIS A 73 -0.41 -3.45 14.77
C HIS A 73 0.44 -2.69 13.76
N ALA A 74 -0.10 -2.32 12.61
CA ALA A 74 0.63 -1.53 11.63
C ALA A 74 -0.24 -0.63 10.77
N VAL A 75 0.44 0.29 10.05
CA VAL A 75 -0.17 1.25 9.15
C VAL A 75 0.44 1.08 7.75
N GLY A 76 -0.41 0.95 6.73
CA GLY A 76 -0.03 0.83 5.33
C GLY A 76 -0.55 1.99 4.49
N PHE A 77 0.17 2.36 3.43
CA PHE A 77 -0.30 3.33 2.44
C PHE A 77 -0.25 2.70 1.05
N ASP A 78 -1.37 2.72 0.33
CA ASP A 78 -1.51 2.03 -0.96
C ASP A 78 -1.31 2.96 -2.19
N GLY A 79 -0.83 4.17 -1.96
CA GLY A 79 -0.70 5.23 -2.97
C GLY A 79 -1.89 6.18 -3.03
N LEU A 80 -3.04 5.84 -2.44
CA LEU A 80 -4.25 6.67 -2.41
C LEU A 80 -4.85 6.79 -1.00
N ARG A 81 -4.82 5.70 -0.24
CA ARG A 81 -5.51 5.54 1.05
C ARG A 81 -4.57 4.95 2.09
N TRP A 82 -4.75 5.41 3.32
CA TRP A 82 -4.14 4.80 4.50
C TRP A 82 -5.00 3.63 4.99
N HIS A 83 -4.32 2.58 5.44
CA HIS A 83 -4.90 1.35 5.96
C HIS A 83 -4.32 1.04 7.33
N ILE A 84 -5.14 0.46 8.19
CA ILE A 84 -4.72 -0.19 9.43
C ILE A 84 -4.65 -1.68 9.16
N ARG A 85 -3.47 -2.28 9.37
CA ARG A 85 -3.31 -3.73 9.42
C ARG A 85 -3.61 -4.19 10.84
N ALA A 86 -4.60 -5.07 10.99
CA ALA A 86 -5.09 -5.50 12.28
C ALA A 86 -5.55 -6.96 12.27
N TRP A 87 -5.46 -7.61 13.43
CA TRP A 87 -6.20 -8.85 13.67
C TRP A 87 -7.68 -8.54 13.86
N CYS A 88 -8.52 -9.17 13.05
CA CYS A 88 -9.97 -9.05 13.14
C CYS A 88 -10.53 -10.17 14.01
N HIS A 89 -10.95 -9.87 15.25
CA HIS A 89 -11.44 -10.88 16.20
C HIS A 89 -12.69 -11.62 15.71
N LYS A 90 -13.47 -11.02 14.81
CA LYS A 90 -14.61 -11.67 14.16
C LYS A 90 -14.21 -12.67 13.08
N ARG A 91 -13.13 -12.38 12.34
CA ARG A 91 -12.69 -13.19 11.18
C ARG A 91 -11.53 -14.12 11.51
N LEU A 92 -10.90 -13.95 12.67
CA LEU A 92 -9.75 -14.70 13.14
C LEU A 92 -8.60 -14.71 12.12
N ALA A 93 -8.31 -13.52 11.58
CA ALA A 93 -7.29 -13.33 10.55
C ALA A 93 -6.76 -11.89 10.57
N PHE A 94 -5.53 -11.70 10.08
CA PHE A 94 -4.97 -10.37 9.85
C PHE A 94 -5.51 -9.79 8.52
N ARG A 95 -5.97 -8.54 8.55
CA ARG A 95 -6.59 -7.88 7.40
C ARG A 95 -6.24 -6.39 7.36
N ASP A 96 -6.32 -5.83 6.17
CA ASP A 96 -6.19 -4.40 5.92
C ASP A 96 -7.56 -3.71 5.95
N PHE A 97 -7.64 -2.61 6.70
CA PHE A 97 -8.84 -1.80 6.83
C PHE A 97 -8.52 -0.36 6.44
N ALA A 98 -9.13 0.14 5.36
CA ALA A 98 -8.97 1.53 4.98
C ALA A 98 -9.51 2.44 6.09
N ILE A 99 -8.67 3.35 6.61
CA ILE A 99 -9.05 4.32 7.66
C ILE A 99 -10.30 5.10 7.24
N GLY A 100 -10.39 5.37 5.93
CA GLY A 100 -11.54 5.98 5.27
C GLY A 100 -12.91 5.39 5.60
N ARG A 101 -12.97 4.14 6.07
CA ARG A 101 -14.18 3.36 6.30
C ARG A 101 -14.35 2.90 7.76
N LEU A 102 -13.44 3.32 8.64
CA LEU A 102 -13.48 3.01 10.06
C LEU A 102 -14.10 4.17 10.83
N VAL A 103 -14.98 3.84 11.77
CA VAL A 103 -15.43 4.73 12.83
C VAL A 103 -15.05 4.08 14.15
N VAL A 104 -14.19 4.74 14.93
CA VAL A 104 -13.81 4.26 16.26
C VAL A 104 -14.98 4.51 17.21
N VAL A 105 -15.45 3.44 17.86
CA VAL A 105 -16.53 3.49 18.86
C VAL A 105 -15.94 3.52 20.26
N ASP A 106 -14.92 2.68 20.49
CA ASP A 106 -14.17 2.59 21.75
C ASP A 106 -12.72 2.21 21.42
N ASP A 107 -11.75 2.95 21.95
CA ASP A 107 -10.33 2.78 21.66
C ASP A 107 -9.60 1.90 22.68
N ASP A 108 -10.30 1.38 23.69
CA ASP A 108 -9.74 0.43 24.66
C ASP A 108 -10.78 -0.59 25.12
N VAL A 109 -10.89 -1.70 24.39
CA VAL A 109 -11.79 -2.79 24.75
C VAL A 109 -11.03 -4.04 25.16
N ALA A 110 -11.61 -4.80 26.10
CA ALA A 110 -11.08 -6.09 26.51
C ALA A 110 -11.19 -7.10 25.36
N ALA A 111 -10.05 -7.64 24.93
CA ALA A 111 -9.96 -8.72 23.94
C ALA A 111 -8.71 -9.58 24.20
N PRO A 112 -8.64 -10.82 23.67
CA PRO A 112 -7.42 -11.61 23.73
C PRO A 112 -6.23 -10.85 23.12
N GLN A 113 -5.09 -10.92 23.79
CA GLN A 113 -3.85 -10.36 23.26
C GLN A 113 -3.42 -11.15 22.02
N ILE A 114 -3.07 -10.43 20.97
CA ILE A 114 -2.61 -10.99 19.70
C ILE A 114 -1.16 -10.60 19.51
N ASP A 115 -0.30 -11.57 19.20
CA ASP A 115 1.09 -11.30 18.85
C ASP A 115 1.18 -10.82 17.39
N PRO A 116 1.63 -9.57 17.13
CA PRO A 116 1.80 -9.07 15.77
C PRO A 116 2.76 -9.91 14.92
N SER A 117 3.72 -10.63 15.52
CA SER A 117 4.65 -11.47 14.76
C SER A 117 3.97 -12.66 14.07
N ASN A 118 2.73 -12.96 14.43
CA ASN A 118 1.93 -13.99 13.77
C ASN A 118 1.34 -13.52 12.44
N ASP A 119 1.41 -12.22 12.12
CA ASP A 119 1.04 -11.70 10.81
C ASP A 119 2.17 -11.96 9.80
N LEU A 120 2.25 -13.20 9.32
CA LEU A 120 3.28 -13.60 8.36
C LEU A 120 3.24 -12.77 7.08
N GLY A 121 2.05 -12.32 6.64
CA GLY A 121 1.92 -11.44 5.49
C GLY A 121 2.59 -10.08 5.71
N TRP A 122 2.51 -9.53 6.92
CA TRP A 122 3.20 -8.30 7.26
C TRP A 122 4.70 -8.50 7.49
N GLU A 123 5.08 -9.53 8.25
CA GLU A 123 6.48 -9.80 8.62
C GLU A 123 7.34 -10.28 7.45
N THR A 124 6.74 -10.92 6.45
CA THR A 124 7.47 -11.43 5.27
C THR A 124 7.67 -10.32 4.23
N LYS A 125 8.93 -10.12 3.83
CA LYS A 125 9.26 -9.35 2.62
C LYS A 125 9.42 -10.29 1.43
N VAL A 126 8.81 -9.92 0.31
CA VAL A 126 8.86 -10.64 -0.96
C VAL A 126 9.45 -9.75 -2.04
N ASN A 127 10.07 -10.37 -3.02
CA ASN A 127 10.74 -9.68 -4.13
C ASN A 127 9.88 -9.78 -5.38
N LEU A 128 9.29 -8.65 -5.80
CA LEU A 128 8.64 -8.54 -7.10
C LEU A 128 9.73 -8.29 -8.15
N HIS A 129 9.85 -9.17 -9.13
CA HIS A 129 10.81 -9.01 -10.22
C HIS A 129 10.12 -8.37 -11.43
N LEU A 130 10.62 -7.21 -11.85
CA LEU A 130 10.15 -6.48 -13.02
C LEU A 130 11.21 -6.51 -14.11
N VAL A 131 10.79 -6.78 -15.34
CA VAL A 131 11.64 -6.71 -16.54
C VAL A 131 10.92 -5.91 -17.64
N PRO A 132 11.64 -5.32 -18.60
CA PRO A 132 11.00 -4.65 -19.73
C PRO A 132 10.11 -5.62 -20.50
N HIS A 133 9.01 -5.10 -21.04
CA HIS A 133 8.11 -5.91 -21.84
C HIS A 133 8.84 -6.53 -23.06
N PRO A 134 8.70 -7.85 -23.31
CA PRO A 134 9.48 -8.53 -24.34
C PRO A 134 9.19 -8.02 -25.76
N GLY A 135 7.99 -7.47 -26.02
CA GLY A 135 7.64 -6.86 -27.29
C GLY A 135 8.31 -5.50 -27.60
N LEU A 136 9.03 -4.90 -26.66
CA LEU A 136 9.73 -3.62 -26.89
C LEU A 136 10.96 -3.80 -27.79
N THR A 137 11.20 -2.84 -28.67
CA THR A 137 12.46 -2.74 -29.44
C THR A 137 13.65 -2.50 -28.49
N PRO A 138 14.90 -2.78 -28.93
CA PRO A 138 16.09 -2.56 -28.09
C PRO A 138 16.16 -1.14 -27.50
N SER A 139 15.93 -0.11 -28.32
CA SER A 139 15.97 1.28 -27.87
C SER A 139 14.85 1.61 -26.87
N GLN A 140 13.64 1.08 -27.06
CA GLN A 140 12.56 1.26 -26.08
C GLN A 140 12.86 0.57 -24.75
N ARG A 141 13.46 -0.62 -24.79
CA ARG A 141 13.88 -1.35 -23.57
C ARG A 141 14.89 -0.52 -22.77
N GLU A 142 15.87 0.09 -23.42
CA GLU A 142 16.85 0.95 -22.74
C GLU A 142 16.21 2.12 -22.01
N VAL A 143 15.22 2.78 -22.63
CA VAL A 143 14.45 3.87 -22.00
C VAL A 143 13.67 3.34 -20.79
N VAL A 144 12.96 2.23 -20.93
CA VAL A 144 12.19 1.63 -19.83
C VAL A 144 13.10 1.19 -18.67
N MET A 145 14.24 0.56 -18.97
CA MET A 145 15.22 0.17 -17.95
C MET A 145 15.71 1.39 -17.16
N LYS A 146 15.95 2.52 -17.84
CA LYS A 146 16.33 3.77 -17.20
C LYS A 146 15.20 4.36 -16.35
N ASP A 147 13.97 4.39 -16.85
CA ASP A 147 12.80 4.95 -16.15
C ASP A 147 12.49 4.19 -14.85
N TYR A 148 12.68 2.87 -14.86
CA TYR A 148 12.45 2.00 -13.70
C TYR A 148 13.72 1.77 -12.86
N ASN A 149 14.85 2.39 -13.22
CA ASN A 149 16.13 2.20 -12.55
C ASN A 149 16.50 0.70 -12.41
N MET A 150 16.36 -0.04 -13.51
CA MET A 150 16.73 -1.44 -13.62
C MET A 150 18.25 -1.59 -13.72
N ASP A 151 18.76 -2.67 -13.12
CA ASP A 151 20.15 -3.11 -13.27
C ASP A 151 20.16 -4.39 -14.09
N ASP A 152 20.99 -4.44 -15.13
CA ASP A 152 21.09 -5.58 -16.07
C ASP A 152 19.73 -6.15 -16.55
N GLY A 153 18.81 -5.26 -16.95
CA GLY A 153 17.49 -5.66 -17.49
C GLY A 153 16.45 -6.06 -16.45
N LYS A 154 16.74 -5.90 -15.15
CA LYS A 154 15.84 -6.32 -14.08
C LYS A 154 15.76 -5.29 -12.95
N LEU A 155 14.56 -5.12 -12.40
CA LEU A 155 14.35 -4.46 -11.12
C LEU A 155 13.83 -5.49 -10.12
N VAL A 156 14.52 -5.62 -9.00
CA VAL A 156 14.04 -6.37 -7.83
C VAL A 156 13.42 -5.36 -6.87
N LEU A 157 12.09 -5.40 -6.74
CA LEU A 157 11.32 -4.49 -5.89
C LEU A 157 10.87 -5.22 -4.61
N PRO A 158 11.57 -5.03 -3.47
CA PRO A 158 11.17 -5.64 -2.21
C PRO A 158 9.94 -4.93 -1.63
N CYS A 159 8.92 -5.70 -1.22
CA CYS A 159 7.75 -5.18 -0.52
C CYS A 159 7.27 -6.18 0.55
N ARG A 160 6.48 -5.71 1.53
CA ARG A 160 5.80 -6.63 2.46
C ARG A 160 4.78 -7.46 1.68
N GLN A 161 4.65 -8.75 2.01
CA GLN A 161 3.71 -9.64 1.32
C GLN A 161 2.26 -9.13 1.40
N ALA A 162 1.83 -8.63 2.56
CA ALA A 162 0.54 -7.95 2.76
C ALA A 162 0.33 -6.75 1.83
N MET A 163 1.42 -6.11 1.39
CA MET A 163 1.39 -4.95 0.50
C MET A 163 1.55 -5.31 -0.99
N LEU A 164 1.76 -6.59 -1.32
CA LEU A 164 2.03 -7.02 -2.70
C LEU A 164 0.85 -6.73 -3.64
N PHE A 165 -0.38 -6.99 -3.20
CA PHE A 165 -1.58 -6.68 -3.99
C PHE A 165 -1.65 -5.18 -4.36
N TYR A 166 -1.38 -4.31 -3.40
CA TYR A 166 -1.38 -2.87 -3.59
C TYR A 166 -0.23 -2.42 -4.49
N THR A 167 0.95 -3.05 -4.36
CA THR A 167 2.11 -2.79 -5.21
C THR A 167 1.81 -3.11 -6.68
N LEU A 168 1.23 -4.28 -6.95
CA LEU A 168 0.80 -4.67 -8.30
C LEU A 168 -0.26 -3.71 -8.85
N ARG A 169 -1.25 -3.33 -8.04
CA ARG A 169 -2.27 -2.36 -8.44
C ARG A 169 -1.68 -1.00 -8.79
N HIS A 170 -0.71 -0.52 -8.01
CA HIS A 170 -0.04 0.75 -8.28
C HIS A 170 0.73 0.73 -9.61
N LEU A 171 1.30 -0.43 -9.97
CA LEU A 171 2.01 -0.64 -11.23
C LEU A 171 1.10 -1.02 -12.42
N ASN A 172 -0.22 -1.12 -12.21
CA ASN A 172 -1.18 -1.67 -13.18
C ASN A 172 -0.86 -3.12 -13.62
N LEU A 173 -0.34 -3.94 -12.71
CA LEU A 173 0.05 -5.34 -12.91
C LEU A 173 -0.79 -6.33 -12.09
N LEU A 174 -2.05 -6.00 -11.80
CA LEU A 174 -2.97 -6.94 -11.12
C LEU A 174 -3.25 -8.17 -11.99
N SER A 175 -3.36 -7.97 -13.30
CA SER A 175 -3.25 -9.08 -14.25
C SER A 175 -1.77 -9.37 -14.47
N LEU A 176 -1.37 -10.62 -14.26
CA LEU A 176 -0.02 -11.11 -14.56
C LEU A 176 0.08 -11.63 -15.99
N GLU A 177 -1.00 -11.54 -16.77
CA GLU A 177 -0.96 -11.78 -18.21
C GLU A 177 -0.26 -10.61 -18.90
N GLN A 178 0.52 -10.91 -19.93
CA GLN A 178 1.22 -9.91 -20.71
C GLN A 178 0.26 -9.29 -21.71
N GLU A 179 0.18 -7.96 -21.72
CA GLU A 179 -0.54 -7.21 -22.74
C GLU A 179 0.11 -7.42 -24.11
N LYS A 180 -0.71 -7.47 -25.16
CA LYS A 180 -0.15 -7.63 -26.52
C LYS A 180 0.59 -6.39 -27.00
N ASP A 181 0.15 -5.22 -26.52
CA ASP A 181 0.71 -3.94 -26.90
C ASP A 181 1.76 -3.48 -25.86
N PRO A 182 3.08 -3.57 -26.18
CA PRO A 182 4.14 -3.16 -25.29
C PRO A 182 4.11 -1.67 -24.94
N ALA A 183 3.46 -0.82 -25.76
CA ALA A 183 3.32 0.61 -25.46
C ALA A 183 2.28 0.90 -24.36
N ARG A 184 1.41 -0.06 -24.05
CA ARG A 184 0.42 0.04 -22.97
C ARG A 184 0.89 -0.62 -21.67
N GLN A 185 1.89 -1.50 -21.75
CA GLN A 185 2.53 -2.15 -20.62
C GLN A 185 4.05 -2.18 -20.82
N HIS A 186 4.75 -1.25 -20.18
CA HIS A 186 6.21 -1.13 -20.35
C HIS A 186 7.00 -2.21 -19.61
N VAL A 187 6.46 -2.74 -18.51
CA VAL A 187 7.13 -3.74 -17.66
C VAL A 187 6.22 -4.93 -17.38
N VAL A 188 6.81 -6.11 -17.21
CA VAL A 188 6.11 -7.35 -16.87
C VAL A 188 6.73 -7.99 -15.64
N VAL A 189 5.96 -8.86 -14.98
CA VAL A 189 6.42 -9.63 -13.82
C VAL A 189 7.19 -10.87 -14.29
N ASP A 190 8.44 -10.99 -13.86
CA ASP A 190 9.36 -12.08 -14.23
C ASP A 190 9.23 -13.31 -13.30
N ASN A 191 8.59 -13.15 -12.13
CA ASN A 191 8.30 -14.25 -11.20
C ASN A 191 6.80 -14.44 -10.89
N PRO A 192 5.93 -14.60 -11.90
CA PRO A 192 4.49 -14.57 -11.73
C PRO A 192 3.96 -15.71 -10.83
N ASP A 193 4.57 -16.89 -10.85
CA ASP A 193 4.12 -18.03 -10.05
C ASP A 193 4.34 -17.81 -8.55
N GLN A 194 5.49 -17.24 -8.19
CA GLN A 194 5.80 -16.85 -6.81
C GLN A 194 4.82 -15.76 -6.33
N VAL A 195 4.57 -14.76 -7.17
CA VAL A 195 3.62 -13.68 -6.90
C VAL A 195 2.21 -14.23 -6.66
N ARG A 196 1.72 -15.16 -7.50
CA ARG A 196 0.41 -15.80 -7.30
C ARG A 196 0.33 -16.54 -5.97
N GLU A 197 1.40 -17.25 -5.60
CA GLU A 197 1.44 -18.00 -4.35
C GLU A 197 1.44 -17.08 -3.13
N TRP A 198 2.25 -16.03 -3.14
CA TRP A 198 2.28 -15.02 -2.06
C TRP A 198 0.92 -14.33 -1.87
N LEU A 199 0.23 -13.99 -2.96
CA LEU A 199 -1.12 -13.41 -2.91
C LEU A 199 -2.16 -14.38 -2.33
N LYS A 200 -2.05 -15.68 -2.63
CA LYS A 200 -2.95 -16.70 -2.07
C LYS A 200 -2.71 -16.90 -0.57
N GLN A 201 -1.46 -16.91 -0.15
CA GLN A 201 -1.06 -17.09 1.24
C GLN A 201 -1.57 -15.94 2.12
N ASP A 202 -1.39 -14.68 1.70
CA ASP A 202 -1.86 -13.53 2.49
C ASP A 202 -3.39 -13.46 2.61
N ARG A 203 -4.13 -13.85 1.56
CA ARG A 203 -5.61 -13.90 1.64
C ARG A 203 -6.13 -14.98 2.58
N LYS A 204 -5.36 -16.07 2.76
CA LYS A 204 -5.71 -17.23 3.61
C LYS A 204 -5.27 -17.09 5.06
N ALA A 205 -4.18 -16.36 5.31
CA ALA A 205 -3.76 -15.92 6.65
C ALA A 205 -4.78 -14.97 7.28
#